data_AF-A0A970CLY8-F1
#
_entry.id   AF-A0A970CLY8-F1
#
_cell.length_a   1.000
_cell.length_b   1.000
_cell.length_c   1.000
_cell.angle_alpha   90.00
_cell.angle_beta   90.00
_cell.angle_gamma   90.00
#
_symmetry.space_group_name_H-M   'P 1'
#
loop_
_entity.id
_entity.type
_entity.pdbx_description
1 polymer ?
#
loop_
_entity_poly.entity_id
_entity_poly.type
_entity_poly.pdbx_seq_one_letter_code
_entity_poly.pdbx_strand_id
1 'polypeptide(L)'
;MELGRKILEETHFHVYPVDYTDKGEKIHKSFGDKKDIKQLSLFDNNYDNEYIPKANDFIKAIKELNLTPIIICEAFNTQEIGAMLMKSIYFEQETKTP
;
A
#
# COMPACT_ATOMS: atom_id res chain seq x y z
N MET A 1 24.55 -11.05 5.67
CA MET A 1 23.91 -11.70 4.51
C MET A 1 22.87 -10.71 4.03
N GLU A 2 23.24 -9.81 3.12
CA GLU A 2 22.23 -8.98 2.46
C GLU A 2 21.42 -9.91 1.56
N LEU A 3 20.09 -9.91 1.70
CA LEU A 3 19.23 -10.43 0.65
C LEU A 3 19.61 -9.63 -0.60
N GLY A 4 20.28 -10.29 -1.55
CA GLY A 4 21.05 -9.58 -2.59
C GLY A 4 20.15 -8.59 -3.31
N ARG A 5 20.54 -7.31 -3.36
CA ARG A 5 19.80 -6.21 -4.00
C ARG A 5 19.17 -6.59 -5.35
N LYS A 6 19.92 -7.35 -6.14
CA LYS A 6 19.47 -7.93 -7.42
C LYS A 6 18.16 -8.72 -7.30
N ILE A 7 18.03 -9.56 -6.26
CA ILE A 7 16.83 -10.37 -5.99
C ILE A 7 15.65 -9.45 -5.70
N LEU A 8 15.83 -8.37 -4.94
CA LEU A 8 14.77 -7.40 -4.64
C LEU A 8 14.33 -6.61 -5.87
N GLU A 9 15.26 -6.24 -6.76
CA GLU A 9 14.94 -5.55 -8.01
C GLU A 9 14.23 -6.47 -9.02
N GLU A 10 14.54 -7.77 -9.03
CA GLU A 10 13.85 -8.78 -9.84
C GLU A 10 12.53 -9.27 -9.19
N THR A 11 12.21 -8.85 -7.97
CA THR A 11 11.01 -9.30 -7.25
C THR A 11 9.77 -8.59 -7.79
N HIS A 12 8.74 -9.38 -8.06
CA HIS A 12 7.40 -8.88 -8.37
C HIS A 12 6.58 -8.74 -7.08
N PHE A 13 6.10 -7.53 -6.80
CA PHE A 13 5.22 -7.27 -5.66
C PHE A 13 3.77 -7.17 -6.11
N HIS A 14 2.90 -8.02 -5.56
CA HIS A 14 1.45 -7.86 -5.68
C HIS A 14 0.96 -7.08 -4.47
N VAL A 15 0.43 -5.88 -4.69
CA VAL A 15 0.14 -4.93 -3.62
C VAL A 15 -1.34 -4.57 -3.62
N TYR A 16 -1.96 -4.76 -2.46
CA TYR A 16 -3.36 -4.48 -2.20
C TYR A 16 -3.60 -4.51 -0.70
N PRO A 17 -4.45 -3.62 -0.16
CA PRO A 17 -4.87 -3.73 1.23
C PRO A 17 -5.67 -5.01 1.45
N VAL A 18 -5.55 -5.59 2.64
CA VAL A 18 -6.23 -6.84 3.00
C VAL A 18 -7.01 -6.71 4.29
N ASP A 19 -7.99 -7.60 4.40
CA ASP A 19 -8.71 -7.91 5.62
C ASP A 19 -8.82 -9.43 5.78
N TYR A 20 -9.33 -9.86 6.92
CA TYR A 20 -9.52 -11.28 7.20
C TYR A 20 -10.93 -11.53 7.75
N THR A 21 -11.56 -12.61 7.29
CA THR A 21 -12.80 -13.09 7.92
C THR A 21 -12.53 -13.63 9.31
N ASP A 22 -13.60 -13.87 10.09
CA ASP A 22 -13.51 -14.55 11.39
C ASP A 22 -12.88 -15.95 11.32
N LYS A 23 -12.83 -16.54 10.11
CA LYS A 23 -12.20 -17.84 9.83
C LYS A 23 -10.77 -17.71 9.29
N GLY A 24 -10.24 -16.50 9.18
CA GLY A 24 -8.90 -16.22 8.68
C GLY A 24 -8.77 -16.21 7.16
N GLU A 25 -9.87 -16.15 6.41
CA GLU A 25 -9.82 -16.06 4.95
C GLU A 25 -9.44 -14.63 4.53
N LYS A 26 -8.44 -14.50 3.67
CA LYS A 26 -7.94 -13.21 3.17
C LYS A 26 -8.94 -12.59 2.20
N ILE A 27 -9.30 -11.34 2.45
CA ILE A 27 -10.15 -10.52 1.57
C ILE A 27 -9.32 -9.36 1.04
N HIS A 28 -9.35 -9.16 -0.28
CA HIS A 28 -8.73 -8.00 -0.92
C HIS A 28 -9.63 -6.77 -0.70
N LYS A 29 -9.02 -5.62 -0.46
CA LYS A 29 -9.69 -4.33 -0.29
C LYS A 29 -9.17 -3.33 -1.30
N SER A 30 -9.89 -2.23 -1.44
CA SER A 30 -9.42 -1.07 -2.22
C SER A 30 -8.53 -0.18 -1.34
N PHE A 31 -7.62 0.57 -1.97
CA PHE A 31 -6.95 1.67 -1.26
C PHE A 31 -7.99 2.74 -0.86
N GLY A 32 -7.97 3.15 0.40
CA GLY A 32 -8.96 4.08 0.97
C GLY A 32 -10.21 3.43 1.54
N ASP A 33 -10.39 2.11 1.39
CA ASP A 33 -11.42 1.39 2.14
C ASP A 33 -11.17 1.53 3.65
N LYS A 34 -12.25 1.72 4.40
CA LYS A 34 -12.22 1.93 5.84
C LYS A 34 -12.83 0.75 6.60
N LYS A 35 -12.23 0.43 7.74
CA LYS A 35 -12.74 -0.53 8.71
C LYS A 35 -13.90 0.10 9.49
N ASP A 36 -15.01 -0.62 9.60
CA ASP A 36 -16.16 -0.18 10.39
C ASP A 36 -15.94 -0.50 11.87
N ILE A 37 -15.19 0.36 12.56
CA ILE A 37 -14.84 0.18 13.98
C ILE A 37 -15.52 1.28 14.80
N LYS A 38 -16.85 1.21 14.88
CA LYS A 38 -17.73 2.22 15.51
C LYS A 38 -17.41 2.53 16.97
N GLN A 39 -16.81 1.60 17.70
CA GLN A 39 -16.50 1.80 19.12
C GLN A 39 -15.20 2.58 19.36
N LEU A 40 -14.21 2.46 18.47
CA LEU A 40 -12.91 3.14 18.63
C LEU A 40 -12.94 4.57 18.07
N SER A 41 -13.77 4.82 17.06
CA SER A 41 -13.95 6.16 16.46
C SER A 41 -14.55 7.20 17.42
N LEU A 42 -15.08 6.79 18.57
CA LEU A 42 -15.62 7.70 19.60
C LEU A 42 -14.53 8.27 20.52
N PHE A 43 -13.34 7.66 20.56
CA PHE A 43 -12.28 8.02 21.51
C PHE A 43 -11.05 8.67 20.85
N ASP A 44 -10.92 8.59 19.53
CA ASP A 44 -9.77 9.14 18.81
C ASP A 44 -10.18 9.74 17.45
N ASN A 45 -10.03 11.06 17.35
CA ASN A 45 -10.31 11.81 16.12
C ASN A 45 -9.23 11.62 15.04
N ASN A 46 -8.09 11.02 15.38
CA ASN A 46 -7.00 10.69 14.46
C ASN A 46 -6.93 9.18 14.16
N TYR A 47 -7.99 8.42 14.45
CA TYR A 47 -8.00 6.99 14.25
C TYR A 47 -7.89 6.64 12.76
N ASP A 48 -6.76 6.05 12.40
CA ASP A 48 -6.52 5.51 11.08
C ASP A 48 -7.25 4.17 10.92
N ASN A 49 -8.39 4.20 10.23
CA ASN A 49 -9.21 3.03 9.99
C ASN A 49 -9.00 2.42 8.61
N GLU A 50 -7.97 2.79 7.88
CA GLU A 50 -7.71 2.18 6.57
C GLU A 50 -7.18 0.74 6.68
N TYR A 51 -7.42 -0.06 5.66
CA TYR A 51 -6.77 -1.36 5.52
C TYR A 51 -5.29 -1.21 5.14
N ILE A 52 -4.50 -2.22 5.48
CA ILE A 52 -3.05 -2.26 5.22
C ILE A 52 -2.71 -3.35 4.20
N PRO A 53 -1.60 -3.23 3.45
CA PRO A 53 -0.67 -2.10 3.40
C PRO A 53 -1.27 -0.86 2.73
N LYS A 54 -0.84 0.33 3.18
CA LYS A 54 -1.17 1.60 2.52
C LYS A 54 -0.25 1.82 1.32
N ALA A 55 -0.81 2.38 0.25
CA ALA A 55 -0.03 2.73 -0.95
C ALA A 55 1.13 3.68 -0.61
N ASN A 56 0.87 4.69 0.24
CA ASN A 56 1.87 5.70 0.61
C ASN A 56 3.06 5.08 1.35
N ASP A 57 2.80 4.23 2.33
CA ASP A 57 3.84 3.63 3.17
C ASP A 57 4.69 2.65 2.34
N PHE A 58 4.03 1.83 1.51
CA PHE A 58 4.72 0.91 0.62
C PHE A 58 5.62 1.65 -0.39
N ILE A 59 5.08 2.65 -1.09
CA ILE A 59 5.84 3.39 -2.12
C ILE A 59 6.97 4.21 -1.51
N LYS A 60 6.78 4.80 -0.33
CA LYS A 60 7.87 5.46 0.41
C LYS A 60 9.01 4.50 0.74
N ALA A 61 8.70 3.29 1.22
CA ALA A 61 9.71 2.28 1.50
C ALA A 61 10.50 1.88 0.23
N ILE A 62 9.81 1.71 -0.90
CA ILE A 62 10.46 1.44 -2.21
C ILE A 62 11.44 2.56 -2.57
N LYS A 63 11.04 3.83 -2.40
CA LYS A 63 11.88 5.00 -2.67
C LYS A 63 13.06 5.11 -1.73
N GLU A 64 12.84 4.96 -0.43
CA GLU A 64 13.88 5.04 0.61
C GLU A 64 14.97 3.97 0.42
N LEU A 65 14.56 2.77 -0.02
CA LEU A 65 15.47 1.67 -0.32
C LEU A 65 16.10 1.77 -1.72
N ASN A 66 15.74 2.78 -2.51
CA ASN A 66 16.20 2.98 -3.89
C ASN A 66 16.01 1.70 -4.74
N LEU A 67 14.82 1.11 -4.66
CA LEU A 67 14.42 -0.08 -5.40
C LEU A 67 13.56 0.32 -6.61
N THR A 68 13.69 -0.43 -7.70
CA THR A 68 12.85 -0.28 -8.91
C THR A 68 12.19 -1.61 -9.31
N PRO A 69 11.39 -2.24 -8.44
CA PRO A 69 10.80 -3.54 -8.73
C PRO A 69 9.59 -3.41 -9.66
N ILE A 70 9.14 -4.54 -10.19
CA ILE A 70 7.85 -4.62 -10.87
C ILE A 70 6.74 -4.71 -9.80
N ILE A 71 5.83 -3.75 -9.80
CA ILE A 71 4.72 -3.66 -8.85
C ILE A 71 3.41 -3.89 -9.62
N ILE A 72 2.63 -4.87 -9.16
CA ILE A 72 1.31 -5.22 -9.66
C ILE A 72 0.27 -4.80 -8.62
N CYS A 73 -0.67 -3.95 -9.02
CA CYS A 73 -1.80 -3.55 -8.17
C CYS A 73 -2.92 -4.60 -8.29
N GLU A 74 -3.33 -5.20 -7.16
CA GLU A 74 -4.50 -6.09 -7.12
C GLU A 74 -5.59 -5.59 -6.17
N ALA A 75 -5.68 -4.26 -6.02
CA ALA A 75 -6.72 -3.61 -5.24
C ALA A 75 -8.11 -4.01 -5.74
N PHE A 76 -9.02 -4.30 -4.82
CA PHE A 76 -10.31 -4.92 -5.13
C PHE A 76 -11.16 -4.04 -6.06
N ASN A 77 -11.44 -4.52 -7.28
CA ASN A 77 -12.20 -3.80 -8.33
C ASN A 77 -11.70 -2.38 -8.66
N THR A 78 -10.47 -2.03 -8.25
CA THR A 78 -9.89 -0.70 -8.37
C THR A 78 -8.43 -0.76 -8.81
N GLN A 79 -8.04 -1.83 -9.52
CA GLN A 79 -6.65 -2.13 -9.89
C GLN A 79 -6.00 -0.96 -10.66
N GLU A 80 -6.69 -0.44 -11.67
CA GLU A 80 -6.21 0.71 -12.46
C GLU A 80 -6.01 1.96 -11.59
N ILE A 81 -7.02 2.29 -10.78
CA ILE A 81 -7.01 3.46 -9.89
C ILE A 81 -5.88 3.33 -8.85
N GLY A 82 -5.74 2.16 -8.24
CA GLY A 82 -4.67 1.88 -7.27
C GLY A 82 -3.28 1.92 -7.90
N ALA A 83 -3.11 1.45 -9.14
CA ALA A 83 -1.85 1.55 -9.87
C ALA A 83 -1.50 3.02 -10.18
N MET A 84 -2.48 3.82 -10.61
CA MET A 84 -2.30 5.26 -10.83
C MET A 84 -1.94 5.99 -9.54
N LEU A 85 -2.59 5.66 -8.42
CA LEU A 85 -2.28 6.22 -7.10
C LEU A 85 -0.82 5.91 -6.69
N MET A 86 -0.39 4.66 -6.78
CA MET A 86 0.98 4.28 -6.44
C MET A 86 2.01 4.99 -7.35
N LYS A 87 1.70 5.13 -8.64
CA LYS A 87 2.52 5.88 -9.59
C LYS A 87 2.60 7.36 -9.22
N SER A 88 1.47 7.99 -8.88
CA SER A 88 1.43 9.41 -8.50
C SER A 88 2.26 9.65 -7.24
N ILE A 89 2.10 8.82 -6.20
CA ILE A 89 2.89 8.91 -4.96
C ILE A 89 4.40 8.81 -5.26
N TYR A 90 4.80 7.93 -6.17
CA TYR A 90 6.21 7.74 -6.50
C TYR A 90 6.81 9.01 -7.12
N PHE A 91 6.11 9.63 -8.08
CA PHE A 91 6.62 10.78 -8.86
C PHE A 91 6.31 12.16 -8.24
N GLU A 92 5.19 12.36 -7.54
CA GLU A 92 4.79 13.67 -7.01
C GLU A 92 5.75 14.20 -5.94
N GLN A 93 6.39 13.31 -5.18
CA GLN A 93 7.41 13.71 -4.19
C GLN A 93 8.71 14.25 -4.81
N GLU A 94 8.90 14.18 -6.12
CA GLU A 94 10.05 14.81 -6.81
C GLU A 94 9.86 16.32 -7.04
N THR A 95 8.71 16.90 -6.68
CA THR A 95 8.43 18.34 -6.81
C THR A 95 8.76 19.16 -5.55
N LYS A 96 9.98 19.01 -5.02
CA LYS A 96 10.68 20.01 -4.19
C LYS A 96 12.17 19.78 -4.47
N THR A 97 12.97 20.59 -5.16
CA THR A 97 13.15 22.06 -5.32
C THR A 97 14.17 22.22 -6.49
N PRO A 98 14.50 23.40 -7.08
CA PRO A 98 14.58 24.76 -6.51
C PRO A 98 13.43 25.70 -6.90
#